data_AF-A0A5J4W402-F1
#
_entry.id   AF-A0A5J4W402-F1
#
_cell.length_a   1.000
_cell.length_b   1.000
_cell.length_c   1.000
_cell.angle_alpha   90.00
_cell.angle_beta   90.00
_cell.angle_gamma   90.00
#
_symmetry.space_group_name_H-M   'P 1'
#
loop_
_entity.id
_entity.type
_entity.pdbx_description
1 polymer ?
#
loop_
_entity_poly.entity_id
_entity_poly.type
_entity_poly.pdbx_seq_one_letter_code
_entity_poly.pdbx_strand_id
1 'polypeptide(L)'
;MTNLKTYLNSYTFKDTALYPNANGTGYDQPSVDIFGGLELIEHASYNNTFDFYERVMVLLNKLKDAHTYFVPPCVQKFSYTLPYYFSIYQNADLSQSVKIDRNVPTTYQKYISDGGVDFYNNTEILRINLKGKPIYNQFNELNDGTYLAAEAIANWADEQVSTARSSVTRWNIAAQGEFSFRPAAFYPHPEYEYITVEYKPPSGIVSSVRIPFY
;
A
#
# COMPACT_ATOMS: atom_id res chain seq x y z
N MET A 1 25.31 -11.99 2.87
CA MET A 1 24.01 -12.42 3.44
C MET A 1 24.13 -13.11 4.82
N THR A 2 25.28 -13.71 5.15
CA THR A 2 25.50 -14.54 6.36
C THR A 2 25.06 -13.90 7.68
N ASN A 3 25.48 -12.66 7.99
CA ASN A 3 25.12 -12.01 9.26
C ASN A 3 23.61 -11.79 9.43
N LEU A 4 22.90 -11.47 8.34
CA LEU A 4 21.44 -11.29 8.37
C LEU A 4 20.73 -12.63 8.61
N LYS A 5 21.18 -13.70 7.96
CA LYS A 5 20.69 -15.06 8.21
C LYS A 5 20.94 -15.48 9.67
N THR A 6 22.11 -15.19 10.23
CA THR A 6 22.44 -15.47 11.64
C THR A 6 21.50 -14.73 12.59
N TYR A 7 21.28 -13.43 12.36
CA TYR A 7 20.34 -12.63 13.17
C TYR A 7 18.92 -13.21 13.12
N LEU A 8 18.39 -13.46 11.91
CA LEU A 8 17.02 -13.96 11.73
C LEU A 8 16.82 -15.41 12.20
N ASN A 9 17.89 -16.15 12.45
CA ASN A 9 17.79 -17.46 13.09
C ASN A 9 17.33 -17.37 14.56
N SER A 10 17.47 -16.19 15.18
CA SER A 10 16.95 -15.89 16.51
C SER A 10 15.57 -15.23 16.51
N TYR A 11 14.93 -15.07 15.34
CA TYR A 11 13.60 -14.47 15.21
C TYR A 11 12.57 -15.30 15.98
N THR A 12 12.04 -14.74 17.06
CA THR A 12 11.18 -15.44 18.03
C THR A 12 9.88 -15.96 17.43
N PHE A 13 9.39 -15.33 16.36
CA PHE A 13 8.14 -15.73 15.72
C PHE A 13 8.32 -16.51 14.42
N LYS A 14 9.51 -17.05 14.17
CA LYS A 14 9.84 -17.83 12.96
C LYS A 14 8.81 -18.90 12.62
N ASP A 15 8.39 -19.70 13.60
CA ASP A 15 7.42 -20.78 13.37
C ASP A 15 6.04 -20.25 12.98
N THR A 16 5.59 -19.16 13.63
CA THR A 16 4.30 -18.53 13.28
C THR A 16 4.36 -17.75 11.96
N ALA A 17 5.55 -17.37 11.48
CA ALA A 17 5.70 -16.78 10.16
C ALA A 17 5.62 -17.86 9.05
N LEU A 18 6.18 -19.04 9.30
CA LEU A 18 6.08 -20.19 8.39
C LEU A 18 4.67 -20.80 8.39
N TYR A 19 3.97 -20.78 9.52
CA TYR A 19 2.63 -21.38 9.68
C TYR A 19 1.63 -20.41 10.36
N PRO A 20 1.32 -19.27 9.73
CA PRO A 20 0.55 -18.18 10.37
C PRO A 20 -0.91 -18.51 10.63
N ASN A 21 -1.45 -19.52 9.96
CA ASN A 21 -2.83 -19.96 10.08
C ASN A 21 -2.93 -21.43 10.54
N ALA A 22 -1.92 -21.92 11.25
CA ALA A 22 -1.97 -23.23 11.88
C ALA A 22 -3.24 -23.31 12.76
N ASN A 23 -4.13 -24.26 12.44
CA ASN A 23 -5.44 -24.49 13.08
C ASN A 23 -6.64 -23.67 12.56
N GLY A 24 -6.53 -22.98 11.42
CA GLY A 24 -7.68 -22.32 10.77
C GLY A 24 -8.17 -21.03 11.45
N THR A 25 -7.61 -20.67 12.61
CA THR A 25 -7.78 -19.40 13.31
C THR A 25 -6.42 -18.71 13.41
N GLY A 26 -6.07 -17.96 12.37
CA GLY A 26 -4.73 -17.41 12.20
C GLY A 26 -4.65 -15.90 12.07
N TYR A 27 -3.48 -15.43 11.64
CA TYR A 27 -3.20 -14.02 11.39
C TYR A 27 -3.71 -13.51 10.03
N ASP A 28 -4.41 -14.34 9.25
CA ASP A 28 -4.91 -13.98 7.92
C ASP A 28 -3.79 -13.39 7.04
N GLN A 29 -2.66 -14.11 7.02
CA GLN A 29 -1.49 -13.76 6.22
C GLN A 29 -0.91 -15.02 5.54
N PRO A 30 -0.25 -14.88 4.38
CA PRO A 30 0.47 -15.98 3.75
C PRO A 30 1.65 -16.46 4.60
N SER A 31 2.04 -17.72 4.44
CA SER A 31 3.30 -18.22 5.02
C SER A 31 4.51 -17.51 4.41
N VAL A 32 5.51 -17.26 5.24
CA VAL A 32 6.74 -16.57 4.84
C VAL A 32 7.95 -17.44 5.15
N ASP A 33 8.56 -17.98 4.10
CA ASP A 33 9.90 -18.57 4.19
C ASP A 33 10.96 -17.48 4.04
N ILE A 34 11.37 -16.92 5.19
CA ILE A 34 12.41 -15.88 5.24
C ILE A 34 13.74 -16.39 4.68
N PHE A 35 14.12 -17.63 4.97
CA PHE A 35 15.44 -18.13 4.60
C PHE A 35 15.51 -18.44 3.10
N GLY A 36 14.48 -19.08 2.55
CA GLY A 36 14.32 -19.24 1.11
C GLY A 36 14.25 -17.88 0.40
N GLY A 37 13.52 -16.92 0.96
CA GLY A 37 13.49 -15.55 0.43
C GLY A 37 14.86 -14.88 0.40
N LEU A 38 15.66 -15.00 1.46
CA LEU A 38 17.03 -14.45 1.50
C LEU A 38 17.97 -15.16 0.53
N GLU A 39 17.79 -16.45 0.29
CA GLU A 39 18.55 -17.20 -0.71
C GLU A 39 18.23 -16.74 -2.13
N LEU A 40 16.95 -16.51 -2.44
CA LEU A 40 16.54 -15.93 -3.73
C LEU A 40 17.12 -14.53 -3.93
N ILE A 41 17.14 -13.71 -2.88
CA ILE A 41 17.74 -12.36 -2.92
C ILE A 41 19.26 -12.46 -3.14
N GLU A 42 19.94 -13.40 -2.48
CA GLU A 42 21.39 -13.57 -2.60
C GLU A 42 21.85 -13.95 -4.01
N HIS A 43 21.02 -14.68 -4.76
CA HIS A 43 21.34 -15.16 -6.12
C HIS A 43 20.75 -14.30 -7.24
N ALA A 44 19.96 -13.27 -6.93
CA ALA A 44 19.41 -12.37 -7.92
C ALA A 44 20.44 -11.32 -8.38
N SER A 45 20.27 -10.82 -9.60
CA SER A 45 21.01 -9.66 -10.10
C SER A 45 20.20 -8.38 -9.86
N TYR A 46 20.91 -7.30 -9.51
CA TYR A 46 20.32 -6.00 -9.18
C TYR A 46 20.94 -4.90 -10.01
N ASN A 47 20.12 -3.95 -10.46
CA ASN A 47 20.62 -2.81 -11.24
C ASN A 47 21.42 -1.84 -10.36
N ASN A 48 21.02 -1.72 -9.09
CA ASN A 48 21.64 -0.84 -8.12
C ASN A 48 21.47 -1.39 -6.69
N THR A 49 22.14 -0.78 -5.72
CA THR A 49 22.08 -1.23 -4.31
C THR A 49 20.73 -0.96 -3.65
N PHE A 50 19.97 0.04 -4.11
CA PHE A 50 18.63 0.32 -3.59
C PHE A 50 17.67 -0.84 -3.89
N ASP A 51 17.67 -1.37 -5.13
CA ASP A 51 16.86 -2.53 -5.51
C ASP A 51 17.14 -3.74 -4.60
N PHE A 52 18.43 -3.98 -4.28
CA PHE A 52 18.83 -5.04 -3.35
C PHE A 52 18.25 -4.82 -1.94
N TYR A 53 18.44 -3.63 -1.38
CA TYR A 53 17.96 -3.32 -0.03
C TYR A 53 16.43 -3.33 0.07
N GLU A 54 15.76 -2.87 -0.98
CA GLU A 54 14.31 -2.89 -1.06
C GLU A 54 13.78 -4.34 -1.07
N ARG A 55 14.41 -5.27 -1.79
CA ARG A 55 14.00 -6.69 -1.72
C ARG A 55 14.10 -7.26 -0.31
N VAL A 56 15.14 -6.90 0.43
CA VAL A 56 15.30 -7.31 1.84
C VAL A 56 14.20 -6.72 2.71
N MET A 57 13.92 -5.41 2.56
CA MET A 57 12.81 -4.74 3.26
C MET A 57 11.47 -5.40 2.95
N VAL A 58 11.14 -5.63 1.67
CA VAL A 58 9.89 -6.26 1.24
C VAL A 58 9.74 -7.66 1.81
N LEU A 59 10.83 -8.46 1.83
CA LEU A 59 10.78 -9.79 2.42
C LEU A 59 10.46 -9.75 3.92
N LEU A 60 11.11 -8.85 4.67
CA LEU A 60 10.86 -8.70 6.11
C LEU A 60 9.47 -8.12 6.38
N ASN A 61 9.00 -7.20 5.53
CA ASN A 61 7.67 -6.63 5.61
C ASN A 61 6.55 -7.68 5.49
N LYS A 62 6.79 -8.78 4.75
CA LYS A 62 5.84 -9.90 4.66
C LYS A 62 5.58 -10.59 6.00
N LEU A 63 6.47 -10.42 6.99
CA LEU A 63 6.28 -10.97 8.33
C LEU A 63 5.17 -10.29 9.13
N LYS A 64 4.76 -9.09 8.68
CA LYS A 64 3.72 -8.28 9.32
C LYS A 64 4.00 -8.04 10.81
N ASP A 65 5.27 -7.84 11.17
CA ASP A 65 5.75 -7.67 12.53
C ASP A 65 6.40 -6.29 12.73
N ALA A 66 5.82 -5.50 13.65
CA ALA A 66 6.34 -4.19 14.04
C ALA A 66 7.78 -4.21 14.57
N HIS A 67 8.26 -5.34 15.08
CA HIS A 67 9.58 -5.45 15.73
C HIS A 67 10.66 -6.02 14.79
N THR A 68 10.27 -6.54 13.64
CA THR A 68 11.17 -7.23 12.70
C THR A 68 11.04 -6.63 11.32
N TYR A 69 11.77 -5.54 11.09
CA TYR A 69 11.81 -4.82 9.82
C TYR A 69 13.24 -4.45 9.44
N PHE A 70 13.43 -4.09 8.18
CA PHE A 70 14.70 -3.57 7.68
C PHE A 70 14.47 -2.22 7.04
N VAL A 71 15.22 -1.22 7.50
CA VAL A 71 15.19 0.13 6.92
C VAL A 71 16.34 0.23 5.93
N PRO A 72 16.07 0.37 4.62
CA PRO A 72 17.12 0.58 3.65
C PRO A 72 17.94 1.84 3.99
N PRO A 73 19.28 1.79 3.90
CA PRO A 73 20.10 2.97 4.12
C PRO A 73 19.79 4.03 3.04
N CYS A 74 20.01 5.31 3.41
CA CYS A 74 19.92 6.46 2.51
C CYS A 74 18.55 6.82 1.93
N VAL A 75 17.46 6.08 2.23
CA VAL A 75 16.12 6.40 1.71
C VAL A 75 15.14 6.98 2.74
N GLN A 76 15.61 7.20 3.97
CA GLN A 76 14.79 7.64 5.10
C GLN A 76 14.12 9.02 4.90
N LYS A 77 14.62 9.83 3.95
CA LYS A 77 14.10 11.16 3.65
C LYS A 77 13.16 11.19 2.44
N PHE A 78 12.92 10.05 1.80
CA PHE A 78 12.04 9.95 0.64
C PHE A 78 10.71 9.32 1.04
N SER A 79 9.67 9.69 0.31
CA SER A 79 8.31 9.19 0.50
C SER A 79 7.62 9.18 -0.85
N TYR A 80 6.81 8.15 -1.10
CA TYR A 80 5.92 8.11 -2.24
C TYR A 80 4.57 8.66 -1.81
N THR A 81 4.11 9.70 -2.49
CA THR A 81 2.98 10.49 -2.02
C THR A 81 1.91 10.68 -3.08
N LEU A 82 0.66 10.42 -2.71
CA LEU A 82 -0.51 10.91 -3.43
C LEU A 82 -0.80 12.36 -3.00
N PRO A 83 -1.39 13.20 -3.86
CA PRO A 83 -1.71 14.60 -3.55
C PRO A 83 -2.80 14.78 -2.49
N TYR A 84 -3.52 13.72 -2.10
CA TYR A 84 -4.62 13.78 -1.14
C TYR A 84 -4.58 12.61 -0.17
N TYR A 85 -5.05 12.86 1.06
CA TYR A 85 -5.38 11.81 2.02
C TYR A 85 -6.81 11.31 1.78
N PHE A 86 -6.94 9.98 1.73
CA PHE A 86 -8.22 9.27 1.61
C PHE A 86 -8.64 8.76 2.98
N SER A 87 -9.76 9.26 3.49
CA SER A 87 -10.32 8.82 4.77
C SER A 87 -11.55 7.95 4.57
N ILE A 88 -11.68 6.94 5.42
CA ILE A 88 -12.81 6.00 5.39
C ILE A 88 -13.81 6.38 6.48
N TYR A 89 -15.08 6.45 6.11
CA TYR A 89 -16.19 6.77 7.01
C TYR A 89 -17.17 5.60 7.04
N GLN A 90 -17.60 5.21 8.24
CA GLN A 90 -18.66 4.25 8.42
C GLN A 90 -20.02 4.94 8.25
N ASN A 91 -20.88 4.34 7.42
CA ASN A 91 -22.23 4.81 7.19
C ASN A 91 -23.21 4.11 8.16
N ALA A 92 -24.43 4.66 8.28
CA ALA A 92 -25.45 4.12 9.19
C ALA A 92 -25.91 2.70 8.85
N ASP A 93 -25.79 2.30 7.57
CA ASP A 93 -26.13 0.97 7.06
C ASP A 93 -24.96 -0.03 7.17
N LEU A 94 -23.92 0.32 7.93
CA LEU A 94 -22.66 -0.43 8.09
C LEU A 94 -21.79 -0.50 6.82
N SER A 95 -22.19 0.14 5.73
CA SER A 95 -21.31 0.32 4.57
C SER A 95 -20.21 1.35 4.86
N GLN A 96 -19.23 1.44 3.96
CA GLN A 96 -18.11 2.35 4.09
C GLN A 96 -18.07 3.29 2.89
N SER A 97 -17.84 4.57 3.14
CA SER A 97 -17.54 5.57 2.10
C SER A 97 -16.10 6.05 2.24
N VAL A 98 -15.45 6.32 1.11
CA VAL A 98 -14.12 6.93 1.09
C VAL A 98 -14.24 8.35 0.59
N LYS A 99 -13.63 9.30 1.28
CA LYS A 99 -13.66 10.70 0.90
C LYS A 99 -12.29 11.34 1.00
N ILE A 100 -12.09 12.39 0.23
CA ILE A 100 -10.93 13.27 0.37
C ILE A 100 -11.03 14.01 1.72
N ASP A 101 -10.02 13.83 2.57
CA ASP A 101 -9.94 14.49 3.88
C ASP A 101 -9.21 15.82 3.80
N ARG A 102 -7.98 15.78 3.31
CA ARG A 102 -7.09 16.95 3.15
C ARG A 102 -6.06 16.70 2.06
N ASN A 103 -5.42 17.77 1.60
CA ASN A 103 -4.33 17.70 0.64
C ASN A 103 -2.97 17.42 1.30
N VAL A 104 -2.03 16.91 0.50
CA VAL A 104 -0.60 16.81 0.85
C VAL A 104 0.10 18.02 0.22
N PRO A 105 0.51 19.05 0.97
CA PRO A 105 0.75 20.40 0.42
C PRO A 105 1.67 20.47 -0.80
N THR A 106 2.86 19.89 -0.74
CA THR A 106 3.85 19.94 -1.83
C THR A 106 3.41 19.14 -3.05
N THR A 107 2.88 17.94 -2.80
CA THR A 107 2.43 16.99 -3.81
C THR A 107 1.17 17.48 -4.52
N TYR A 108 0.25 18.07 -3.77
CA TYR A 108 -0.96 18.72 -4.27
C TYR A 108 -0.63 19.90 -5.18
N GLN A 109 0.27 20.80 -4.76
CA GLN A 109 0.67 21.94 -5.59
C GLN A 109 1.25 21.48 -6.93
N LYS A 110 2.09 20.45 -6.92
CA LYS A 110 2.64 19.86 -8.15
C LYS A 110 1.53 19.26 -9.02
N TYR A 111 0.65 18.47 -8.45
CA TYR A 111 -0.47 17.84 -9.15
C TYR A 111 -1.40 18.85 -9.83
N ILE A 112 -1.78 19.93 -9.14
CA ILE A 112 -2.60 20.99 -9.74
C ILE A 112 -1.82 21.75 -10.82
N SER A 113 -0.53 22.03 -10.62
CA SER A 113 0.30 22.67 -11.66
C SER A 113 0.44 21.84 -12.93
N ASP A 114 0.32 20.51 -12.81
CA ASP A 114 0.33 19.55 -13.93
C ASP A 114 -1.03 19.39 -14.61
N GLY A 115 -2.05 20.16 -14.19
CA GLY A 115 -3.42 20.07 -14.73
C GLY A 115 -4.29 19.01 -14.07
N GLY A 116 -3.93 18.58 -12.85
CA GLY A 116 -4.72 17.66 -12.04
C GLY A 116 -6.10 18.21 -11.65
N VAL A 117 -7.01 17.30 -11.28
CA VAL A 117 -8.35 17.64 -10.80
C VAL A 117 -8.30 18.12 -9.36
N ASP A 118 -8.76 19.35 -9.10
CA ASP A 118 -8.85 19.89 -7.75
C ASP A 118 -10.05 19.31 -6.97
N PHE A 119 -9.78 18.33 -6.11
CA PHE A 119 -10.80 17.80 -5.21
C PHE A 119 -11.03 18.69 -3.99
N TYR A 120 -12.30 18.96 -3.69
CA TYR A 120 -12.71 19.57 -2.43
C TYR A 120 -12.72 18.53 -1.30
N ASN A 121 -12.56 18.98 -0.06
CA ASN A 121 -12.79 18.14 1.11
C ASN A 121 -14.19 17.51 1.04
N ASN A 122 -14.29 16.25 1.48
CA ASN A 122 -15.48 15.40 1.37
C ASN A 122 -15.88 14.95 -0.04
N THR A 123 -15.07 15.21 -1.08
CA THR A 123 -15.29 14.58 -2.39
C THR A 123 -15.29 13.06 -2.23
N GLU A 124 -16.38 12.41 -2.63
CA GLU A 124 -16.56 10.97 -2.48
C GLU A 124 -15.83 10.21 -3.58
N ILE A 125 -15.04 9.23 -3.16
CA ILE A 125 -14.30 8.31 -4.01
C ILE A 125 -15.03 6.98 -3.99
N LEU A 126 -15.54 6.56 -5.15
CA LEU A 126 -16.39 5.39 -5.29
C LEU A 126 -15.55 4.14 -5.52
N ARG A 127 -14.58 4.23 -6.44
CA ARG A 127 -13.72 3.13 -6.85
C ARG A 127 -12.29 3.58 -7.03
N ILE A 128 -11.36 2.65 -6.82
CA ILE A 128 -9.94 2.86 -7.07
C ILE A 128 -9.44 1.67 -7.89
N ASN A 129 -8.70 1.97 -8.96
CA ASN A 129 -7.85 1.00 -9.64
C ASN A 129 -6.42 1.16 -9.13
N LEU A 130 -5.93 0.18 -8.38
CA LEU A 130 -4.58 0.18 -7.78
C LEU A 130 -3.46 0.03 -8.82
N LYS A 131 -3.79 -0.47 -10.02
CA LYS A 131 -2.85 -0.69 -11.13
C LYS A 131 -2.79 0.48 -12.13
N GLY A 132 -3.46 1.59 -11.82
CA GLY A 132 -3.55 2.76 -12.69
C GLY A 132 -4.38 2.57 -13.98
N LYS A 133 -4.98 1.41 -14.20
CA LYS A 133 -5.83 1.19 -15.38
C LYS A 133 -7.11 2.04 -15.30
N PRO A 134 -7.78 2.35 -16.43
CA PRO A 134 -9.12 2.94 -16.39
C PRO A 134 -10.07 2.07 -15.55
N ILE A 135 -11.01 2.69 -14.84
CA ILE A 135 -11.96 2.01 -13.94
C ILE A 135 -12.74 0.92 -14.67
N TYR A 136 -13.21 1.24 -15.88
CA TYR A 136 -13.93 0.34 -16.77
C TYR A 136 -13.10 -0.01 -18.00
N ASN A 137 -13.25 -1.23 -18.51
CA ASN A 137 -12.68 -1.68 -19.76
C ASN A 137 -13.53 -1.20 -20.97
N GLN A 138 -13.12 -1.58 -22.18
CA GLN A 138 -13.85 -1.23 -23.42
C GLN A 138 -15.25 -1.84 -23.53
N PHE A 139 -15.58 -2.83 -22.69
CA PHE A 139 -16.88 -3.50 -22.62
C PHE A 139 -17.74 -2.98 -21.46
N ASN A 140 -17.31 -1.89 -20.80
CA ASN A 140 -17.99 -1.30 -19.64
C ASN A 140 -18.03 -2.20 -18.39
N GLU A 141 -17.07 -3.11 -18.26
CA GLU A 141 -16.88 -3.95 -17.07
C GLU A 141 -15.71 -3.41 -16.23
N LEU A 142 -15.67 -3.74 -14.94
CA LEU A 142 -14.57 -3.32 -14.08
C LEU A 142 -13.25 -3.90 -14.56
N ASN A 143 -12.23 -3.05 -14.66
CA ASN A 143 -10.89 -3.48 -15.04
C ASN A 143 -10.19 -4.22 -13.90
N ASP A 144 -9.21 -5.06 -14.25
CA ASP A 144 -8.38 -5.75 -13.27
C ASP A 144 -7.67 -4.74 -12.35
N GLY A 145 -7.74 -4.99 -11.04
CA GLY A 145 -7.26 -4.10 -9.98
C GLY A 145 -8.21 -2.98 -9.58
N THR A 146 -9.43 -2.91 -10.15
CA THR A 146 -10.50 -1.99 -9.73
C THR A 146 -11.32 -2.60 -8.61
N TYR A 147 -11.45 -1.89 -7.51
CA TYR A 147 -12.28 -2.27 -6.36
C TYR A 147 -13.15 -1.09 -5.90
N LEU A 148 -14.10 -1.34 -5.00
CA LEU A 148 -14.67 -0.27 -4.19
C LEU A 148 -13.54 0.44 -3.43
N ALA A 149 -13.66 1.75 -3.23
CA ALA A 149 -12.54 2.53 -2.69
C ALA A 149 -12.04 2.02 -1.33
N ALA A 150 -12.93 1.63 -0.42
CA ALA A 150 -12.55 1.10 0.89
C ALA A 150 -11.87 -0.27 0.78
N GLU A 151 -12.35 -1.13 -0.13
CA GLU A 151 -11.77 -2.43 -0.43
C GLU A 151 -10.38 -2.29 -1.09
N ALA A 152 -10.19 -1.33 -1.98
CA ALA A 152 -8.88 -1.03 -2.56
C ALA A 152 -7.86 -0.65 -1.48
N ILE A 153 -8.25 0.19 -0.51
CA ILE A 153 -7.37 0.57 0.60
C ILE A 153 -7.08 -0.65 1.50
N ALA A 154 -8.07 -1.52 1.74
CA ALA A 154 -7.89 -2.75 2.51
C ALA A 154 -6.93 -3.73 1.81
N ASN A 155 -7.14 -4.01 0.52
CA ASN A 155 -6.27 -4.88 -0.28
C ASN A 155 -4.83 -4.34 -0.31
N TRP A 156 -4.66 -3.04 -0.54
CA TRP A 156 -3.35 -2.40 -0.46
C TRP A 156 -2.73 -2.54 0.94
N ALA A 157 -3.52 -2.37 2.00
CA ALA A 157 -3.03 -2.47 3.37
C ALA A 157 -2.54 -3.88 3.71
N ASP A 158 -3.29 -4.90 3.29
CA ASP A 158 -2.92 -6.29 3.50
C ASP A 158 -1.62 -6.67 2.78
N GLU A 159 -1.38 -6.11 1.61
CA GLU A 159 -0.12 -6.31 0.89
C GLU A 159 1.03 -5.51 1.52
N GLN A 160 0.82 -4.23 1.80
CA GLN A 160 1.94 -3.29 1.99
C GLN A 160 2.22 -2.92 3.45
N VAL A 161 1.20 -2.82 4.31
CA VAL A 161 1.42 -2.43 5.72
C VAL A 161 2.07 -3.59 6.45
N SER A 162 3.27 -3.37 6.99
CA SER A 162 4.10 -4.43 7.58
C SER A 162 4.10 -4.47 9.10
N THR A 163 3.48 -3.50 9.76
CA THR A 163 3.61 -3.32 11.21
C THR A 163 2.53 -4.03 12.02
N ALA A 164 1.64 -4.80 11.39
CA ALA A 164 0.59 -5.52 12.10
C ALA A 164 0.15 -6.80 11.40
N ARG A 165 0.02 -7.88 12.18
CA ARG A 165 -0.51 -9.17 11.74
C ARG A 165 -2.01 -9.18 11.51
N SER A 166 -2.78 -8.32 12.20
CA SER A 166 -4.23 -8.20 11.99
C SER A 166 -4.54 -7.34 10.76
N SER A 167 -5.34 -7.87 9.83
CA SER A 167 -5.84 -7.14 8.65
C SER A 167 -6.59 -5.86 9.02
N VAL A 168 -7.45 -5.92 10.02
CA VAL A 168 -8.18 -4.75 10.55
C VAL A 168 -7.21 -3.66 11.04
N THR A 169 -6.12 -4.05 11.70
CA THR A 169 -5.12 -3.08 12.17
C THR A 169 -4.37 -2.45 10.99
N ARG A 170 -3.97 -3.26 10.00
CA ARG A 170 -3.34 -2.76 8.77
C ARG A 170 -4.23 -1.78 8.02
N TRP A 171 -5.50 -2.14 7.87
CA TRP A 171 -6.50 -1.30 7.23
C TRP A 171 -6.67 0.05 7.94
N ASN A 172 -6.72 0.06 9.28
CA ASN A 172 -6.77 1.30 10.05
C ASN A 172 -5.51 2.16 9.85
N ILE A 173 -4.32 1.56 9.81
CA ILE A 173 -3.06 2.26 9.53
C ILE A 173 -3.08 2.89 8.13
N ALA A 174 -3.52 2.13 7.12
CA ALA A 174 -3.67 2.63 5.76
C ALA A 174 -4.64 3.83 5.69
N ALA A 175 -5.79 3.72 6.38
CA ALA A 175 -6.82 4.76 6.46
C ALA A 175 -6.38 6.01 7.24
N GLN A 176 -5.43 5.89 8.18
CA GLN A 176 -4.85 7.05 8.88
C GLN A 176 -3.95 7.91 7.98
N GLY A 177 -3.56 7.39 6.83
CA GLY A 177 -2.92 8.16 5.77
C GLY A 177 -1.78 7.43 5.07
N GLU A 178 -1.39 6.23 5.52
CA GLU A 178 -0.27 5.50 4.90
C GLU A 178 -0.61 5.01 3.48
N PHE A 179 -1.89 4.86 3.14
CA PHE A 179 -2.29 4.64 1.74
C PHE A 179 -1.79 5.77 0.83
N SER A 180 -1.76 7.01 1.34
CA SER A 180 -1.46 8.23 0.59
C SER A 180 -0.02 8.71 0.78
N PHE A 181 0.56 8.51 1.96
CA PHE A 181 1.90 8.95 2.30
C PHE A 181 2.73 7.75 2.75
N ARG A 182 3.68 7.33 1.92
CA ARG A 182 4.42 6.07 2.09
C ARG A 182 5.92 6.37 2.25
N PRO A 183 6.46 6.43 3.48
CA PRO A 183 7.90 6.60 3.65
C PRO A 183 8.67 5.47 2.98
N ALA A 184 9.66 5.80 2.14
CA ALA A 184 10.45 4.81 1.41
C ALA A 184 11.32 3.92 2.34
N ALA A 185 11.45 4.33 3.61
CA ALA A 185 12.06 3.52 4.68
C ALA A 185 11.26 2.26 5.03
N PHE A 186 9.94 2.25 4.75
CA PHE A 186 9.02 1.18 5.17
C PHE A 186 8.21 0.60 4.02
N TYR A 187 8.13 1.32 2.89
CA TYR A 187 7.33 0.95 1.74
C TYR A 187 8.19 0.80 0.50
N PRO A 188 7.96 -0.24 -0.32
CA PRO A 188 8.61 -0.33 -1.63
C PRO A 188 8.15 0.82 -2.51
N HIS A 189 8.94 1.11 -3.54
CA HIS A 189 8.48 1.94 -4.64
C HIS A 189 7.14 1.42 -5.19
N PRO A 190 6.17 2.29 -5.51
CA PRO A 190 4.93 1.88 -6.14
C PRO A 190 5.22 1.12 -7.44
N GLU A 191 4.60 -0.03 -7.62
CA GLU A 191 4.68 -0.80 -8.87
C GLU A 191 4.12 0.00 -10.07
N TYR A 192 3.15 0.87 -9.78
CA TYR A 192 2.48 1.73 -10.75
C TYR A 192 2.68 3.20 -10.38
N GLU A 193 2.96 4.03 -11.39
CA GLU A 193 3.20 5.47 -11.21
C GLU A 193 1.95 6.24 -10.77
N TYR A 194 0.75 5.67 -10.97
CA TYR A 194 -0.52 6.30 -10.66
C TYR A 194 -1.57 5.28 -10.24
N ILE A 195 -2.55 5.74 -9.46
CA ILE A 195 -3.84 5.07 -9.30
C ILE A 195 -4.87 5.76 -10.19
N THR A 196 -5.96 5.07 -10.54
CA THR A 196 -7.14 5.72 -11.12
C THR A 196 -8.25 5.73 -10.09
N VAL A 197 -8.93 6.86 -9.94
CA VAL A 197 -10.08 6.96 -9.03
C VAL A 197 -11.34 7.30 -9.81
N GLU A 198 -12.45 6.69 -9.42
CA GLU A 198 -13.80 7.13 -9.78
C GLU A 198 -14.34 7.98 -8.63
N TYR A 199 -14.83 9.17 -8.93
CA TYR A 199 -15.26 10.13 -7.92
C TYR A 199 -16.58 10.80 -8.29
N LYS A 200 -17.27 11.29 -7.26
CA LYS A 200 -18.53 12.03 -7.40
C LYS A 200 -18.29 13.53 -7.18
N PRO A 201 -18.17 14.33 -8.25
CA PRO A 201 -18.06 15.78 -8.13
C PRO A 201 -19.36 16.41 -7.63
N PRO A 202 -19.34 17.69 -7.21
CA PRO A 202 -20.53 18.44 -6.81
C PRO A 202 -21.62 18.51 -7.89
N SER A 203 -21.27 18.39 -9.17
CA SER A 203 -22.22 18.33 -10.28
C SER A 203 -23.05 17.04 -10.30
N GLY A 204 -22.66 16.02 -9.52
CA GLY A 204 -23.31 14.71 -9.45
C GLY A 204 -22.96 13.75 -10.59
N ILE A 205 -22.29 14.22 -11.64
CA ILE A 205 -21.86 13.38 -12.77
C ILE A 205 -20.57 12.66 -12.41
N VAL A 206 -20.66 11.36 -12.17
CA VAL A 206 -19.50 10.51 -11.85
C VAL A 206 -18.44 10.64 -12.94
N SER A 207 -17.20 10.83 -12.51
CA SER A 207 -16.05 11.01 -13.39
C SER A 207 -14.87 10.17 -12.89
N SER A 208 -13.85 9.98 -13.72
CA SER A 208 -12.63 9.29 -13.31
C SER A 208 -11.38 10.06 -13.68
N VAL A 209 -10.33 9.93 -12.87
CA VAL A 209 -9.05 10.62 -13.07
C VAL A 209 -7.89 9.77 -12.57
N ARG A 210 -6.73 9.92 -13.20
CA ARG A 210 -5.46 9.33 -12.74
C ARG A 210 -4.79 10.26 -11.74
N ILE A 211 -4.34 9.70 -10.64
CA ILE A 211 -3.64 10.40 -9.58
C ILE A 211 -2.23 9.80 -9.48
N PRO A 212 -1.18 10.56 -9.83
CA PRO A 212 0.19 10.08 -9.77
C PRO A 212 0.73 10.04 -8.33
N PHE A 213 1.67 9.14 -8.11
CA PHE A 213 2.61 9.20 -6.99
C PHE A 213 3.75 10.16 -7.34
N TYR A 214 4.19 10.94 -6.35
CA TYR A 214 5.38 11.79 -6.39
C TYR A 214 6.37 11.39 -5.30
#